data_AF-A0A966R3Y6-F1
#
_entry.id   AF-A0A966R3Y6-F1
#
_cell.length_a   1.000
_cell.length_b   1.000
_cell.length_c   1.000
_cell.angle_alpha   90.00
_cell.angle_beta   90.00
_cell.angle_gamma   90.00
#
_symmetry.space_group_name_H-M   'P 1'
#
loop_
_entity.id
_entity.type
_entity.pdbx_description
1 polymer ?
#
loop_
_entity_poly.entity_id
_entity_poly.type
_entity_poly.pdbx_seq_one_letter_code
_entity_poly.pdbx_strand_id
1 'polypeptide(L)'
;MTQHLGLIGRDISYSLSPRIHEFAARQLGINAAYHLHDLPTPGAVRNFLDVAWQNGFTGLNITQPWKKLLGDNPVNTLFRQEGKSWWSTASTDATGFFTGLDRIGCRQASIQRVIFLGNGAVVEAIRAGLDCPVDCLTRTPDADAENVHPWHPREFARLLAESRPGTLVVQATPAPLRGQKMTDFGEALRASGLSAGIWFVDLCYGKTSDILEAARSMGIPAQDGIPMLIEQARAAQEIWWGRSAPYEIIESACRG
;
A
#
# COMPACT_ATOMS: atom_id res chain seq x y z
N MET A 1 -16.54 -24.35 -12.30
CA MET A 1 -17.31 -23.42 -11.45
C MET A 1 -16.57 -22.10 -11.38
N THR A 2 -17.27 -20.97 -11.26
CA THR A 2 -16.65 -19.65 -11.14
C THR A 2 -16.15 -19.44 -9.71
N GLN A 3 -14.90 -19.00 -9.56
CA GLN A 3 -14.35 -18.60 -8.27
C GLN A 3 -14.80 -17.18 -7.93
N HIS A 4 -15.39 -16.99 -6.75
CA HIS A 4 -15.78 -15.67 -6.27
C HIS A 4 -14.69 -15.10 -5.38
N LEU A 5 -14.20 -13.92 -5.76
CA LEU A 5 -13.24 -13.10 -5.03
C LEU A 5 -13.86 -11.72 -4.77
N GLY A 6 -13.22 -10.90 -3.94
CA GLY A 6 -13.68 -9.52 -3.78
C GLY A 6 -12.80 -8.67 -2.88
N LEU A 7 -13.14 -7.38 -2.79
CA LEU A 7 -12.51 -6.39 -1.93
C LEU A 7 -13.55 -5.84 -0.95
N ILE A 8 -13.25 -5.95 0.34
CA ILE A 8 -14.01 -5.30 1.40
C ILE A 8 -13.32 -4.00 1.78
N GLY A 9 -14.08 -2.91 1.88
CA GLY A 9 -13.57 -1.60 2.26
C GLY A 9 -14.69 -0.62 2.55
N ARG A 10 -14.33 0.65 2.63
CA ARG A 10 -15.29 1.75 2.66
C ARG A 10 -14.86 2.83 1.68
N ASP A 11 -15.83 3.36 0.92
CA ASP A 11 -15.60 4.35 -0.14
C ASP A 11 -14.58 3.84 -1.17
N ILE A 12 -14.82 2.66 -1.77
CA ILE A 12 -13.82 1.92 -2.59
C ILE A 12 -14.17 1.79 -4.07
N SER A 13 -15.17 2.53 -4.56
CA SER A 13 -15.62 2.46 -5.96
C SER A 13 -14.53 2.79 -6.99
N TYR A 14 -13.49 3.53 -6.60
CA TYR A 14 -12.33 3.86 -7.43
C TYR A 14 -11.28 2.74 -7.55
N SER A 15 -11.43 1.64 -6.81
CA SER A 15 -10.39 0.61 -6.72
C SER A 15 -10.09 -0.03 -8.07
N LEU A 16 -8.80 -0.16 -8.40
CA LEU A 16 -8.34 -0.90 -9.59
C LEU A 16 -8.23 -2.42 -9.34
N SER A 17 -8.47 -2.90 -8.10
CA SER A 17 -8.36 -4.33 -7.77
C SER A 17 -9.23 -5.23 -8.65
N PRO A 18 -10.50 -4.91 -8.97
CA PRO A 18 -11.29 -5.73 -9.88
C PRO A 18 -10.62 -5.87 -11.25
N ARG A 19 -10.15 -4.75 -11.81
CA ARG A 19 -9.45 -4.73 -13.11
C ARG A 19 -8.20 -5.60 -13.08
N ILE A 20 -7.39 -5.50 -12.01
CA ILE A 20 -6.16 -6.28 -11.83
C ILE A 20 -6.47 -7.78 -11.75
N HIS A 21 -7.36 -8.18 -10.85
CA HIS A 21 -7.62 -9.60 -10.59
C HIS A 21 -8.39 -10.28 -11.72
N GLU A 22 -9.37 -9.62 -12.34
CA GLU A 22 -10.09 -10.18 -13.47
C GLU A 22 -9.21 -10.27 -14.72
N PHE A 23 -8.34 -9.28 -14.95
CA PHE A 23 -7.37 -9.36 -16.03
C PHE A 23 -6.38 -10.49 -15.81
N ALA A 24 -5.79 -10.61 -14.61
CA ALA A 24 -4.90 -11.71 -14.26
C ALA A 24 -5.59 -13.07 -14.39
N ALA A 25 -6.84 -13.21 -13.93
CA ALA A 25 -7.62 -14.43 -14.06
C ALA A 25 -7.79 -14.85 -15.53
N ARG A 26 -8.14 -13.91 -16.42
CA ARG A 26 -8.23 -14.17 -17.87
C ARG A 26 -6.91 -14.64 -18.47
N GLN A 27 -5.80 -13.99 -18.12
CA GLN A 27 -4.47 -14.36 -18.62
C GLN A 27 -4.04 -15.76 -18.13
N LEU A 28 -4.47 -16.16 -16.94
CA LEU A 28 -4.16 -17.46 -16.36
C LEU A 28 -5.18 -18.56 -16.73
N GLY A 29 -6.21 -18.26 -17.54
CA GLY A 29 -7.29 -19.19 -17.86
C GLY A 29 -8.13 -19.59 -16.64
N ILE A 30 -8.20 -18.73 -15.62
CA ILE A 30 -8.95 -18.96 -14.38
C ILE A 30 -10.33 -18.32 -14.53
N ASN A 31 -11.38 -19.11 -14.33
CA ASN A 31 -12.74 -18.60 -14.27
C ASN A 31 -13.01 -17.98 -12.88
N ALA A 32 -12.76 -16.68 -12.73
CA ALA A 32 -12.98 -15.93 -11.49
C ALA A 32 -13.71 -14.60 -11.74
N ALA A 33 -14.48 -14.17 -10.74
CA ALA A 33 -15.13 -12.85 -10.71
C ALA A 33 -14.71 -12.12 -9.43
N TYR A 34 -14.47 -10.81 -9.51
CA TYR A 34 -13.97 -10.02 -8.39
C TYR A 34 -14.93 -8.87 -8.04
N HIS A 35 -15.48 -8.90 -6.83
CA HIS A 35 -16.57 -8.03 -6.40
C HIS A 35 -16.11 -6.94 -5.42
N LEU A 36 -16.62 -5.71 -5.57
CA LEU A 36 -16.43 -4.67 -4.55
C LEU A 36 -17.54 -4.75 -3.51
N HIS A 37 -17.17 -4.76 -2.24
CA HIS A 37 -18.07 -4.78 -1.09
C HIS A 37 -17.79 -3.56 -0.20
N ASP A 38 -18.50 -2.47 -0.50
CA ASP A 38 -18.44 -1.22 0.27
C ASP A 38 -19.32 -1.34 1.53
N LEU A 39 -18.68 -1.57 2.67
CA LEU A 39 -19.37 -1.91 3.93
C LEU A 39 -19.12 -0.82 4.97
N PRO A 40 -20.19 -0.25 5.58
CA PRO A 40 -20.08 0.97 6.37
C PRO A 40 -19.61 0.75 7.81
N THR A 41 -19.73 -0.48 8.34
CA THR A 41 -19.48 -0.77 9.76
C THR A 41 -18.71 -2.07 9.99
N PRO A 42 -17.98 -2.20 11.12
CA PRO A 42 -17.36 -3.45 11.53
C PRO A 42 -18.33 -4.65 11.55
N GLY A 43 -19.56 -4.43 12.03
CA GLY A 43 -20.58 -5.47 12.10
C GLY A 43 -21.03 -5.94 10.71
N ALA A 44 -21.19 -5.02 9.76
CA ALA A 44 -21.51 -5.36 8.37
C ALA A 44 -20.40 -6.20 7.72
N VAL A 45 -19.13 -5.87 8.00
CA VAL A 45 -17.98 -6.66 7.53
C VAL A 45 -17.99 -8.07 8.11
N ARG A 46 -18.16 -8.21 9.43
CA ARG A 46 -18.20 -9.55 10.07
C ARG A 46 -19.32 -10.41 9.49
N ASN A 47 -20.53 -9.87 9.38
CA ASN A 47 -21.66 -10.56 8.77
C ASN A 47 -21.40 -10.95 7.31
N PHE A 48 -20.79 -10.05 6.53
CA PHE A 48 -20.44 -10.36 5.14
C PHE A 48 -19.40 -11.49 5.05
N LEU A 49 -18.40 -11.54 5.93
CA LEU A 49 -17.42 -12.63 5.95
C LEU A 49 -18.09 -13.99 6.19
N ASP A 50 -19.11 -14.04 7.06
CA ASP A 50 -19.88 -15.26 7.34
C ASP A 50 -20.64 -15.72 6.09
N VAL A 51 -21.38 -14.79 5.48
CA VAL A 51 -22.15 -15.03 4.27
C VAL A 51 -21.24 -15.43 3.10
N ALA A 52 -20.13 -14.72 2.88
CA ALA A 52 -19.18 -15.03 1.82
C ALA A 52 -18.55 -16.41 1.99
N TRP A 53 -18.22 -16.79 3.23
CA TRP A 53 -17.73 -18.14 3.53
C TRP A 53 -18.81 -19.20 3.23
N GLN A 54 -20.06 -19.00 3.64
CA GLN A 54 -21.12 -19.97 3.37
C GLN A 54 -21.46 -20.08 1.88
N ASN A 55 -21.32 -18.99 1.13
CA ASN A 55 -21.58 -18.94 -0.31
C ASN A 55 -20.37 -19.31 -1.19
N GLY A 56 -19.32 -19.89 -0.61
CA GLY A 56 -18.22 -20.46 -1.38
C GLY A 56 -17.25 -19.45 -2.00
N PHE A 57 -17.17 -18.21 -1.48
CA PHE A 57 -16.07 -17.32 -1.86
C PHE A 57 -14.73 -17.98 -1.56
N THR A 58 -13.77 -17.79 -2.47
CA THR A 58 -12.45 -18.46 -2.43
C THR A 58 -11.37 -17.60 -1.79
N GLY A 59 -11.55 -16.28 -1.84
CA GLY A 59 -10.60 -15.29 -1.33
C GLY A 59 -11.22 -13.91 -1.27
N LEU A 60 -10.72 -13.06 -0.39
CA LEU A 60 -11.17 -11.68 -0.24
C LEU A 60 -9.96 -10.80 0.09
N ASN A 61 -9.88 -9.60 -0.46
CA ASN A 61 -9.03 -8.56 0.09
C ASN A 61 -9.81 -7.71 1.10
N ILE A 62 -9.06 -7.10 2.01
CA ILE A 62 -9.57 -6.12 2.97
C ILE A 62 -8.73 -4.85 2.84
N THR A 63 -9.38 -3.70 2.73
CA THR A 63 -8.73 -2.39 2.73
C THR A 63 -9.29 -1.47 3.82
N GLN A 64 -8.84 -0.23 3.82
CA GLN A 64 -9.26 0.77 4.79
C GLN A 64 -10.79 0.88 4.91
N PRO A 65 -11.31 1.15 6.11
CA PRO A 65 -10.61 1.19 7.42
C PRO A 65 -10.52 -0.18 8.11
N TRP A 66 -10.78 -1.29 7.41
CA TRP A 66 -11.09 -2.59 8.02
C TRP A 66 -9.90 -3.53 8.20
N LYS A 67 -8.68 -3.14 7.81
CA LYS A 67 -7.49 -4.03 7.85
C LYS A 67 -7.16 -4.60 9.23
N LYS A 68 -7.55 -3.94 10.33
CA LYS A 68 -7.35 -4.42 11.71
C LYS A 68 -8.57 -5.09 12.34
N LEU A 69 -9.63 -5.34 11.57
CA LEU A 69 -10.86 -5.88 12.13
C LEU A 69 -10.72 -7.32 12.64
N LEU A 70 -9.77 -8.08 12.07
CA LEU A 70 -9.60 -9.51 12.28
C LEU A 70 -8.40 -9.88 13.16
N GLY A 71 -7.69 -8.89 13.70
CA GLY A 71 -6.54 -9.10 14.59
C GLY A 71 -5.75 -7.81 14.79
N ASP A 72 -4.74 -7.89 15.66
CA ASP A 72 -3.92 -6.73 16.03
C ASP A 72 -3.05 -6.22 14.87
N ASN A 73 -2.60 -7.15 14.01
CA ASN A 73 -1.82 -6.87 12.81
C ASN A 73 -2.72 -6.60 11.60
N PRO A 74 -2.35 -5.65 10.71
CA PRO A 74 -3.07 -5.40 9.46
C PRO A 74 -3.17 -6.64 8.56
N VAL A 75 -4.40 -7.04 8.25
CA VAL A 75 -4.76 -8.09 7.28
C VAL A 75 -5.30 -7.42 6.03
N ASN A 76 -4.79 -7.79 4.85
CA ASN A 76 -5.32 -7.33 3.57
C ASN A 76 -5.77 -8.47 2.65
N THR A 77 -5.53 -9.75 3.01
CA THR A 77 -5.84 -10.91 2.17
C THR A 77 -6.41 -12.03 3.03
N LEU A 78 -7.56 -12.57 2.60
CA LEU A 78 -8.24 -13.73 3.16
C LEU A 78 -8.27 -14.85 2.12
N PHE A 79 -8.17 -16.08 2.59
CA PHE A 79 -8.17 -17.26 1.72
C PHE A 79 -8.72 -18.48 2.46
N ARG A 80 -9.17 -19.47 1.69
CA ARG A 80 -9.52 -20.78 2.21
C ARG A 80 -8.28 -21.64 2.40
N GLN A 81 -8.15 -22.25 3.56
CA GLN A 81 -7.16 -23.29 3.82
C GLN A 81 -7.87 -24.61 4.03
N GLU A 82 -7.33 -25.68 3.46
CA GLU A 82 -7.86 -27.04 3.63
C GLU A 82 -8.00 -27.39 5.12
N GLY A 83 -9.10 -28.05 5.48
CA GLY A 83 -9.40 -28.44 6.86
C GLY A 83 -9.88 -27.33 7.79
N LYS A 84 -9.91 -26.05 7.36
CA LYS A 84 -10.48 -24.97 8.17
C LYS A 84 -11.95 -24.73 7.89
N SER A 85 -12.70 -24.40 8.94
CA SER A 85 -14.10 -23.98 8.90
C SER A 85 -14.28 -22.47 8.74
N TRP A 86 -13.18 -21.72 8.63
CA TRP A 86 -13.17 -20.26 8.53
C TRP A 86 -11.97 -19.72 7.74
N TRP A 87 -12.03 -18.44 7.38
CA TRP A 87 -10.99 -17.70 6.67
C TRP A 87 -9.62 -17.79 7.35
N SER A 88 -8.58 -18.07 6.56
CA SER A 88 -7.20 -17.77 6.92
C SER A 88 -6.85 -16.36 6.47
N THR A 89 -5.88 -15.74 7.15
CA THR A 89 -5.48 -14.34 6.95
C THR A 89 -4.02 -14.23 6.52
N ALA A 90 -3.73 -13.22 5.72
CA ALA A 90 -2.38 -12.82 5.32
C ALA A 90 -2.31 -11.30 5.12
N SER A 91 -1.08 -10.79 5.12
CA SER A 91 -0.77 -9.42 4.70
C SER A 91 0.19 -9.45 3.52
N THR A 92 -0.22 -8.88 2.40
CA THR A 92 0.58 -8.80 1.17
C THR A 92 1.09 -7.38 0.89
N ASP A 93 0.71 -6.40 1.72
CA ASP A 93 1.12 -4.99 1.55
C ASP A 93 2.64 -4.83 1.62
N ALA A 94 3.29 -5.40 2.63
CA ALA A 94 4.75 -5.31 2.80
C ALA A 94 5.49 -5.98 1.64
N THR A 95 5.08 -7.19 1.27
CA THR A 95 5.62 -7.90 0.09
C THR A 95 5.46 -7.07 -1.18
N GLY A 96 4.27 -6.49 -1.39
CA GLY A 96 3.99 -5.64 -2.55
C GLY A 96 4.83 -4.38 -2.56
N PHE A 97 5.02 -3.74 -1.40
CA PHE A 97 5.85 -2.56 -1.26
C PHE A 97 7.30 -2.85 -1.63
N PHE A 98 7.94 -3.81 -0.94
CA PHE A 98 9.37 -4.11 -1.14
C PHE A 98 9.67 -4.67 -2.53
N THR A 99 8.80 -5.51 -3.08
CA THR A 99 8.96 -6.00 -4.46
C THR A 99 8.80 -4.85 -5.46
N GLY A 100 7.86 -3.94 -5.21
CA GLY A 100 7.64 -2.76 -6.04
C GLY A 100 8.85 -1.80 -6.07
N LEU A 101 9.68 -1.76 -5.03
CA LEU A 101 10.85 -0.88 -4.96
C LEU A 101 11.92 -1.20 -6.02
N ASP A 102 11.97 -2.45 -6.51
CA ASP A 102 12.90 -2.85 -7.57
C ASP A 102 12.74 -2.00 -8.84
N ARG A 103 11.55 -1.43 -9.07
CA ARG A 103 11.25 -0.59 -10.26
C ARG A 103 11.96 0.77 -10.25
N ILE A 104 12.38 1.23 -9.08
CA ILE A 104 13.22 2.43 -8.93
C ILE A 104 14.65 2.09 -8.52
N GLY A 105 15.04 0.82 -8.66
CA GLY A 105 16.37 0.33 -8.28
C GLY A 105 16.65 0.37 -6.79
N CYS A 106 15.61 0.47 -5.95
CA CYS A 106 15.74 0.45 -4.50
C CYS A 106 15.63 -1.00 -4.01
N ARG A 107 16.73 -1.54 -3.49
CA ARG A 107 16.71 -2.85 -2.81
C ARG A 107 16.43 -2.64 -1.34
N GLN A 108 15.60 -3.49 -0.74
CA GLN A 108 15.27 -3.41 0.70
C GLN A 108 16.52 -3.35 1.59
N ALA A 109 17.55 -4.16 1.29
CA ALA A 109 18.81 -4.17 2.05
C ALA A 109 19.63 -2.87 1.92
N SER A 110 19.35 -2.04 0.92
CA SER A 110 20.01 -0.73 0.73
C SER A 110 19.34 0.39 1.54
N ILE A 111 18.18 0.13 2.15
CA ILE A 111 17.46 1.10 2.97
C ILE A 111 18.15 1.19 4.33
N GLN A 112 18.57 2.40 4.69
CA GLN A 112 19.24 2.71 5.95
C GLN A 112 18.38 3.60 6.86
N ARG A 113 17.36 4.25 6.31
CA ARG A 113 16.40 5.09 7.02
C ARG A 113 15.13 5.23 6.20
N VAL A 114 13.98 5.29 6.86
CA VAL A 114 12.70 5.59 6.21
C VAL A 114 12.01 6.78 6.85
N ILE A 115 11.51 7.71 6.03
CA ILE A 115 10.66 8.82 6.45
C ILE A 115 9.28 8.61 5.81
N PHE A 116 8.30 8.23 6.62
CA PHE A 116 6.91 8.16 6.21
C PHE A 116 6.22 9.49 6.45
N LEU A 117 5.60 10.02 5.41
CA LEU A 117 4.49 10.94 5.54
C LEU A 117 3.23 10.07 5.73
N GLY A 118 3.01 9.60 6.96
CA GLY A 118 1.81 8.86 7.39
C GLY A 118 2.13 7.85 8.48
N ASN A 119 1.10 7.34 9.17
CA ASN A 119 1.23 6.28 10.19
C ASN A 119 0.08 5.25 10.15
N GLY A 120 -0.54 5.06 8.98
CA GLY A 120 -1.67 4.14 8.83
C GLY A 120 -1.27 2.66 8.83
N ALA A 121 -2.26 1.77 8.72
CA ALA A 121 -2.05 0.31 8.72
C ALA A 121 -1.05 -0.20 7.68
N VAL A 122 -0.94 0.47 6.53
CA VAL A 122 0.06 0.13 5.50
C VAL A 122 1.49 0.42 5.98
N VAL A 123 1.69 1.54 6.70
CA VAL A 123 2.98 1.92 7.26
C VAL A 123 3.40 0.93 8.34
N GLU A 124 2.46 0.47 9.17
CA GLU A 124 2.72 -0.57 10.17
C GLU A 124 3.14 -1.90 9.53
N ALA A 125 2.47 -2.33 8.46
CA ALA A 125 2.84 -3.53 7.73
C ALA A 125 4.25 -3.42 7.11
N ILE A 126 4.57 -2.27 6.50
CA ILE A 126 5.90 -2.04 5.90
C ILE A 126 6.98 -1.95 6.99
N ARG A 127 6.71 -1.24 8.09
CA ARG A 127 7.64 -1.06 9.22
C ARG A 127 8.07 -2.39 9.83
N ALA A 128 7.18 -3.38 9.90
CA ALA A 128 7.51 -4.71 10.40
C ALA A 128 8.59 -5.45 9.55
N GLY A 129 8.81 -5.04 8.30
CA GLY A 129 9.85 -5.58 7.43
C GLY A 129 11.12 -4.74 7.34
N LEU A 130 11.25 -3.67 8.15
CA LEU A 130 12.42 -2.79 8.14
C LEU A 130 13.29 -3.04 9.38
N ASP A 131 14.60 -3.10 9.18
CA ASP A 131 15.62 -3.20 10.24
C ASP A 131 16.45 -1.91 10.31
N CYS A 132 15.77 -0.76 10.22
CA CYS A 132 16.40 0.55 10.20
C CYS A 132 15.53 1.58 10.94
N PRO A 133 16.07 2.76 11.29
CA PRO A 133 15.27 3.85 11.84
C PRO A 133 14.12 4.24 10.91
N VAL A 134 12.92 4.41 11.50
CA VAL A 134 11.70 4.80 10.80
C VAL A 134 11.08 6.00 11.51
N ASP A 135 10.98 7.10 10.77
CA ASP A 135 10.30 8.32 11.20
C ASP A 135 8.94 8.43 10.55
N CYS A 136 7.90 8.71 11.33
CA CYS A 136 6.54 8.87 10.85
C CYS A 136 6.02 10.27 11.17
N LEU A 137 5.71 11.06 10.15
CA LEU A 137 4.95 12.29 10.32
C LEU A 137 3.46 11.95 10.32
N THR A 138 2.73 12.41 11.34
CA THR A 138 1.30 12.13 11.48
C THR A 138 0.51 13.31 12.04
N ARG A 139 -0.79 13.31 11.77
CA ARG A 139 -1.74 14.37 12.17
C ARG A 139 -1.98 14.39 13.68
N THR A 140 -1.86 13.24 14.32
CA THR A 140 -2.08 13.04 15.76
C THR A 140 -0.84 12.32 16.30
N PRO A 141 0.28 13.04 16.44
CA PRO A 141 1.49 12.43 16.97
C PRO A 141 1.23 12.05 18.43
N ASP A 142 1.62 10.83 18.76
CA ASP A 142 1.66 10.38 20.15
C ASP A 142 2.97 10.88 20.76
N ALA A 143 2.88 11.67 21.82
CA ALA A 143 4.04 12.32 22.44
C ALA A 143 5.00 11.30 23.08
N ASP A 144 4.49 10.11 23.42
CA ASP A 144 5.28 9.03 24.02
C ASP A 144 5.85 8.07 22.96
N ALA A 145 5.46 8.21 21.69
CA ALA A 145 5.92 7.35 20.61
C ALA A 145 7.24 7.86 20.01
N GLU A 146 8.27 7.01 20.06
CA GLU A 146 9.56 7.30 19.44
C GLU A 146 9.45 7.46 17.92
N ASN A 147 10.17 8.46 17.39
CA ASN A 147 10.25 8.78 15.96
C ASN A 147 8.89 9.05 15.30
N VAL A 148 7.92 9.53 16.10
CA VAL A 148 6.63 10.02 15.61
C VAL A 148 6.60 11.53 15.72
N HIS A 149 6.37 12.19 14.61
CA HIS A 149 6.53 13.64 14.50
C HIS A 149 5.24 14.31 14.02
N PRO A 150 5.01 15.60 14.33
CA PRO A 150 3.89 16.34 13.79
C PRO A 150 3.91 16.41 12.26
N TRP A 151 2.74 16.26 11.64
CA TRP A 151 2.56 16.47 10.21
C TRP A 151 2.74 17.94 9.83
N HIS A 152 3.98 18.32 9.49
CA HIS A 152 4.32 19.70 9.15
C HIS A 152 5.54 19.79 8.20
N PRO A 153 5.52 20.64 7.17
CA PRO A 153 6.64 20.77 6.22
C PRO A 153 8.00 21.12 6.87
N ARG A 154 8.00 21.93 7.93
CA ARG A 154 9.24 22.24 8.68
C ARG A 154 9.85 21.01 9.35
N GLU A 155 9.00 20.13 9.87
CA GLU A 155 9.44 18.90 10.52
C GLU A 155 9.98 17.91 9.50
N PHE A 156 9.31 17.83 8.34
CA PHE A 156 9.81 17.08 7.20
C PHE A 156 11.18 17.61 6.73
N ALA A 157 11.35 18.93 6.61
CA ALA A 157 12.62 19.55 6.25
C ALA A 157 13.74 19.24 7.27
N ARG A 158 13.43 19.20 8.57
CA ARG A 158 14.38 18.81 9.62
C ARG A 158 14.88 17.37 9.42
N LEU A 159 13.95 16.43 9.19
CA LEU A 159 14.28 15.02 8.96
C LEU A 159 15.04 14.82 7.64
N LEU A 160 14.73 15.61 6.60
CA LEU A 160 15.49 15.62 5.36
C LEU A 160 16.93 16.11 5.59
N ALA A 161 17.16 17.12 6.42
CA ALA A 161 18.52 17.60 6.73
C ALA A 161 19.40 16.53 7.41
N GLU A 162 18.80 15.53 8.05
CA GLU A 162 19.47 14.38 8.66
C GLU A 162 19.67 13.20 7.70
N SER A 163 19.12 13.27 6.49
CA SER A 163 19.11 12.19 5.51
C SER A 163 20.50 11.94 4.89
N ARG A 164 20.73 10.68 4.53
CA ARG A 164 21.99 10.17 3.96
C ARG A 164 21.69 9.20 2.81
N PRO A 165 22.68 8.83 1.97
CA PRO A 165 22.50 7.73 1.03
C PRO A 165 21.94 6.49 1.74
N GLY A 166 20.89 5.90 1.19
CA GLY A 166 20.09 4.87 1.86
C GLY A 166 18.74 5.37 2.40
N THR A 167 18.40 6.66 2.27
CA THR A 167 17.12 7.18 2.77
C THR A 167 15.99 6.94 1.78
N LEU A 168 14.90 6.36 2.27
CA LEU A 168 13.66 6.20 1.53
C LEU A 168 12.59 7.13 2.11
N VAL A 169 12.03 8.00 1.28
CA VAL A 169 10.89 8.85 1.64
C VAL A 169 9.62 8.24 1.07
N VAL A 170 8.59 8.09 1.90
CA VAL A 170 7.33 7.47 1.49
C VAL A 170 6.16 8.38 1.83
N GLN A 171 5.45 8.85 0.81
CA GLN A 171 4.14 9.47 0.99
C GLN A 171 3.12 8.35 1.21
N ALA A 172 2.47 8.31 2.37
CA ALA A 172 1.54 7.26 2.78
C ALA A 172 0.19 7.80 3.26
N THR A 173 -0.26 8.95 2.75
CA THR A 173 -1.58 9.52 3.09
C THR A 173 -2.43 9.81 1.88
N PRO A 174 -3.75 9.48 1.90
CA PRO A 174 -4.63 9.73 0.76
C PRO A 174 -4.96 11.21 0.54
N ALA A 175 -4.75 12.09 1.53
CA ALA A 175 -5.02 13.52 1.41
C ALA A 175 -4.16 14.36 2.37
N PRO A 176 -3.65 15.54 1.93
CA PRO A 176 -3.08 16.52 2.85
C PRO A 176 -4.15 17.16 3.75
N LEU A 177 -3.75 17.75 4.88
CA LEU A 177 -4.64 18.48 5.81
C LEU A 177 -5.36 19.65 5.13
N ARG A 178 -6.54 20.05 5.65
CA ARG A 178 -7.20 21.29 5.21
C ARG A 178 -6.28 22.48 5.51
N GLY A 179 -5.77 23.11 4.45
CA GLY A 179 -4.85 24.25 4.54
C GLY A 179 -3.36 23.91 4.42
N GLN A 180 -2.98 22.63 4.43
CA GLN A 180 -1.63 22.20 4.02
C GLN A 180 -1.73 21.52 2.65
N LYS A 181 -0.73 21.67 1.81
CA LYS A 181 -0.72 21.02 0.49
C LYS A 181 0.48 20.11 0.37
N MET A 182 0.36 19.06 -0.44
CA MET A 182 1.54 18.29 -0.85
C MET A 182 2.57 19.16 -1.57
N THR A 183 2.14 20.30 -2.13
CA THR A 183 3.00 21.37 -2.63
C THR A 183 4.04 21.81 -1.58
N ASP A 184 3.64 22.07 -0.34
CA ASP A 184 4.53 22.58 0.71
C ASP A 184 5.60 21.54 1.09
N PHE A 185 5.23 20.26 1.11
CA PHE A 185 6.17 19.16 1.32
C PHE A 185 7.09 18.98 0.10
N GLY A 186 6.58 19.16 -1.11
CA GLY A 186 7.38 19.18 -2.34
C GLY A 186 8.39 20.33 -2.36
N GLU A 187 8.02 21.52 -1.88
CA GLU A 187 8.94 22.65 -1.71
C GLU A 187 10.02 22.36 -0.66
N ALA A 188 9.64 21.77 0.49
CA ALA A 188 10.60 21.33 1.50
C ALA A 188 11.58 20.29 0.94
N LEU A 189 11.10 19.34 0.13
CA LEU A 189 11.94 18.36 -0.56
C LEU A 189 12.92 19.06 -1.52
N ARG A 190 12.46 19.99 -2.37
CA ARG A 190 13.35 20.76 -3.27
C ARG A 190 14.40 21.55 -2.50
N ALA A 191 14.00 22.21 -1.42
CA ALA A 191 14.90 23.02 -0.60
C ALA A 191 16.00 22.19 0.10
N SER A 192 15.78 20.88 0.30
CA SER A 192 16.80 20.00 0.89
C SER A 192 18.03 19.80 -0.01
N GLY A 193 17.89 19.99 -1.32
CA GLY A 193 18.97 19.73 -2.30
C GLY A 193 19.39 18.26 -2.43
N LEU A 194 18.66 17.34 -1.78
CA LEU A 194 18.96 15.90 -1.80
C LEU A 194 18.58 15.27 -3.15
N SER A 195 19.50 14.55 -3.78
CA SER A 195 19.21 13.85 -5.04
C SER A 195 19.93 12.51 -5.20
N ALA A 196 21.10 12.34 -4.59
CA ALA A 196 21.90 11.12 -4.71
C ALA A 196 21.65 10.14 -3.56
N GLY A 197 21.38 8.87 -3.87
CA GLY A 197 21.21 7.81 -2.88
C GLY A 197 19.92 7.92 -2.06
N ILE A 198 18.95 8.71 -2.53
CA ILE A 198 17.62 8.87 -1.93
C ILE A 198 16.60 8.23 -2.87
N TRP A 199 15.56 7.63 -2.32
CA TRP A 199 14.41 7.13 -3.08
C TRP A 199 13.12 7.77 -2.61
N PHE A 200 12.17 7.89 -3.51
CA PHE A 200 10.85 8.42 -3.20
C PHE A 200 9.75 7.48 -3.67
N VAL A 201 8.78 7.20 -2.80
CA VAL A 201 7.58 6.44 -3.15
C VAL A 201 6.35 7.24 -2.74
N ASP A 202 5.40 7.38 -3.65
CA ASP A 202 4.06 7.82 -3.32
C ASP A 202 3.13 6.60 -3.32
N LEU A 203 2.47 6.30 -2.20
CA LEU A 203 1.51 5.20 -2.14
C LEU A 203 0.19 5.53 -2.84
N CYS A 204 -0.06 6.80 -3.15
CA CYS A 204 -1.18 7.20 -3.98
C CYS A 204 -0.97 6.81 -5.45
N TYR A 205 -2.08 6.49 -6.11
CA TYR A 205 -2.14 6.22 -7.54
C TYR A 205 -3.27 7.04 -8.18
N GLY A 206 -3.20 7.23 -9.50
CA GLY A 206 -4.10 8.12 -10.24
C GLY A 206 -3.46 9.48 -10.49
N LYS A 207 -4.07 10.56 -9.97
CA LYS A 207 -3.49 11.90 -10.14
C LYS A 207 -2.14 11.98 -9.42
N THR A 208 -1.09 12.36 -10.15
CA THR A 208 0.25 12.56 -9.58
C THR A 208 0.20 13.66 -8.51
N SER A 209 0.84 13.42 -7.36
CA SER A 209 0.93 14.40 -6.28
C SER A 209 2.08 15.39 -6.52
N ASP A 210 1.94 16.60 -5.99
CA ASP A 210 2.95 17.65 -6.15
C ASP A 210 4.33 17.25 -5.56
N ILE A 211 4.35 16.42 -4.52
CA ILE A 211 5.60 15.94 -3.90
C ILE A 211 6.28 14.85 -4.76
N LEU A 212 5.51 13.99 -5.43
CA LEU A 212 6.04 13.04 -6.40
C LEU A 212 6.64 13.78 -7.61
N GLU A 213 5.96 14.83 -8.09
CA GLU A 213 6.52 15.70 -9.14
C GLU A 213 7.80 16.40 -8.68
N ALA A 214 7.84 16.89 -7.44
CA ALA A 214 9.04 17.48 -6.86
C ALA A 214 10.22 16.50 -6.86
N ALA A 215 10.02 15.26 -6.37
CA ALA A 215 11.06 14.23 -6.35
C ALA A 215 11.59 13.94 -7.76
N ARG A 216 10.70 13.75 -8.74
CA ARG A 216 11.07 13.54 -10.14
C ARG A 216 11.85 14.72 -10.73
N SER A 217 11.44 15.96 -10.44
CA SER A 217 12.12 17.17 -10.93
C SER A 217 13.55 17.33 -10.40
N MET A 218 13.86 16.69 -9.27
CA MET A 218 15.19 16.69 -8.65
C MET A 218 16.07 15.53 -9.13
N GLY A 219 15.55 14.65 -10.00
CA GLY A 219 16.24 13.43 -10.42
C GLY A 219 16.29 12.33 -9.36
N ILE A 220 15.49 12.43 -8.30
CA ILE A 220 15.34 11.34 -7.31
C ILE A 220 14.61 10.17 -7.99
N PRO A 221 15.13 8.93 -7.92
CA PRO A 221 14.39 7.75 -8.37
C PRO A 221 13.07 7.62 -7.61
N ALA A 222 11.96 7.76 -8.34
CA ALA A 222 10.64 7.94 -7.75
C ALA A 222 9.53 7.19 -8.48
N GLN A 223 8.61 6.58 -7.72
CA GLN A 223 7.43 5.88 -8.27
C GLN A 223 6.12 6.27 -7.58
N ASP A 224 5.03 6.07 -8.31
CA ASP A 224 3.66 6.14 -7.79
C ASP A 224 3.26 4.83 -7.09
N GLY A 225 2.00 4.72 -6.67
CA GLY A 225 1.50 3.58 -5.92
C GLY A 225 1.18 2.35 -6.77
N ILE A 226 1.26 2.45 -8.11
CA ILE A 226 0.87 1.36 -9.02
C ILE A 226 1.76 0.12 -8.85
N PRO A 227 3.11 0.21 -8.77
CA PRO A 227 3.95 -0.95 -8.53
C PRO A 227 3.58 -1.72 -7.25
N MET A 228 3.37 -1.01 -6.13
CA MET A 228 2.92 -1.65 -4.89
C MET A 228 1.54 -2.29 -5.06
N LEU A 229 0.59 -1.59 -5.68
CA LEU A 229 -0.77 -2.07 -5.90
C LEU A 229 -0.80 -3.36 -6.74
N ILE A 230 0.05 -3.46 -7.75
CA ILE A 230 0.16 -4.66 -8.58
C ILE A 230 0.84 -5.78 -7.79
N GLU A 231 1.99 -5.53 -7.14
CA GLU A 231 2.74 -6.60 -6.48
C GLU A 231 2.00 -7.16 -5.25
N GLN A 232 1.26 -6.35 -4.49
CA GLN A 232 0.41 -6.88 -3.41
C GLN A 232 -0.73 -7.76 -3.96
N ALA A 233 -1.25 -7.43 -5.15
CA ALA A 233 -2.28 -8.22 -5.81
C ALA A 233 -1.70 -9.52 -6.36
N ARG A 234 -0.49 -9.48 -6.94
CA ARG A 234 0.26 -10.66 -7.39
C ARG A 234 0.50 -11.62 -6.22
N ALA A 235 0.94 -11.11 -5.08
CA ALA A 235 1.10 -11.91 -3.86
C ALA A 235 -0.22 -12.53 -3.37
N ALA A 236 -1.35 -11.81 -3.47
CA ALA A 236 -2.67 -12.39 -3.16
C ALA A 236 -3.08 -13.48 -4.16
N GLN A 237 -2.76 -13.30 -5.45
CA GLN A 237 -3.00 -14.31 -6.50
C GLN A 237 -2.17 -15.57 -6.27
N GLU A 238 -0.91 -15.46 -5.83
CA GLU A 238 -0.10 -16.61 -5.42
C GLU A 238 -0.77 -17.39 -4.28
N ILE A 239 -1.36 -16.69 -3.30
CA ILE A 239 -2.10 -17.33 -2.19
C ILE A 239 -3.35 -18.05 -2.70
N TRP A 240 -4.12 -17.45 -3.61
CA TRP A 240 -5.39 -18.02 -4.07
C TRP A 240 -5.24 -19.09 -5.14
N TRP A 241 -4.26 -18.93 -6.04
CA TRP A 241 -4.15 -19.70 -7.27
C TRP A 241 -2.82 -20.44 -7.41
N GLY A 242 -1.86 -20.23 -6.48
CA GLY A 242 -0.51 -20.79 -6.56
C GLY A 242 0.33 -20.24 -7.70
N ARG A 243 -0.14 -19.16 -8.36
CA ARG A 243 0.53 -18.46 -9.46
C ARG A 243 -0.10 -17.09 -9.71
N SER A 244 0.67 -16.18 -10.29
CA SER A 244 0.24 -14.85 -10.70
C SER A 244 0.61 -14.53 -12.15
N ALA A 245 -0.20 -13.70 -12.82
CA ALA A 245 0.10 -13.20 -14.17
C ALA A 245 1.27 -12.20 -14.12
N PRO A 246 2.21 -12.20 -15.09
CA PRO A 246 3.38 -11.31 -15.12
C PRO A 246 3.06 -9.84 -14.82
N TYR A 247 3.96 -9.15 -14.11
CA TYR A 247 3.77 -7.77 -13.66
C TYR A 247 3.44 -6.85 -14.83
N GLU A 248 4.24 -6.92 -15.90
CA GLU A 248 4.15 -6.05 -17.08
C GLU A 248 2.81 -6.22 -17.79
N ILE A 249 2.26 -7.44 -17.74
CA ILE A 249 0.94 -7.76 -18.30
C ILE A 249 -0.15 -7.07 -17.47
N ILE A 250 -0.10 -7.18 -16.14
CA ILE A 250 -1.06 -6.50 -15.26
C ILE A 250 -0.93 -4.98 -15.35
N GLU A 251 0.30 -4.45 -15.43
CA GLU A 251 0.55 -3.01 -15.50
C GLU A 251 -0.09 -2.37 -16.73
N SER A 252 -0.07 -3.05 -17.88
CA SER A 252 -0.76 -2.57 -19.09
C SER A 252 -2.27 -2.38 -18.86
N ALA A 253 -2.87 -3.21 -17.99
CA ALA A 253 -4.25 -3.11 -17.57
C ALA A 253 -4.46 -2.13 -16.40
N CYS A 254 -3.44 -1.49 -15.85
CA CYS A 254 -3.61 -0.42 -14.87
C CYS A 254 -3.44 0.96 -15.49
N ARG A 255 -2.54 1.08 -16.48
CA ARG A 255 -2.15 2.35 -17.09
C ARG A 255 -2.85 2.67 -18.43
N GLY A 256 -3.51 1.69 -19.05
CA GLY A 256 -4.39 1.90 -20.21
C GLY A 256 -5.77 2.39 -19.83
#